data_AF-A0A2V9VLG6-F1
#
_entry.id   AF-A0A2V9VLG6-F1
#
_cell.length_a   1.000
_cell.length_b   1.000
_cell.length_c   1.000
_cell.angle_alpha   90.00
_cell.angle_beta   90.00
_cell.angle_gamma   90.00
#
_symmetry.space_group_name_H-M   'P 1'
#
loop_
_entity.id
_entity.type
_entity.pdbx_description
1 polymer ?
#
loop_
_entity_poly.entity_id
_entity_poly.type
_entity_poly.pdbx_seq_one_letter_code
_entity_poly.pdbx_strand_id
1 'polypeptide(L)'
;MRTVHVAAMLIDLMAAIRAHAQTSVTNTLEGFQSQFHAVFDAFQHHNEAAMQERLQTFAIPSHWFTDSFVPGQAAEFTRQYAGAFADFKRRTASNFAGIDTLKRRVQVDAATPVNIRTRRWTPTESTGTPHLSALSAPLPPLQKFEIDYMLDAPGQGARLTSWIESFIYIDGAFRFFGQGSRPFWAPAPTPKSLIREQ
;
A
#
# COMPACT_ATOMS: atom_id res chain seq x y z
N MET A 1 35.07 21.28 27.16
CA MET A 1 34.69 20.90 25.78
C MET A 1 33.51 19.94 25.84
N ARG A 2 32.27 20.45 25.78
CA ARG A 2 31.02 19.66 25.77
C ARG A 2 29.95 20.47 25.03
N THR A 3 29.88 20.33 23.71
CA THR A 3 28.85 21.02 22.91
C THR A 3 28.59 20.32 21.57
N VAL A 4 28.21 19.04 21.57
CA VAL A 4 27.81 18.37 20.29
C VAL A 4 26.68 17.34 20.45
N HIS A 5 25.75 17.48 21.42
CA HIS A 5 24.65 16.49 21.58
C HIS A 5 23.23 17.06 21.43
N VAL A 6 23.06 18.37 21.24
CA VAL A 6 21.71 18.98 21.16
C VAL A 6 21.19 19.05 19.71
N ALA A 7 22.07 19.05 18.71
CA ALA A 7 21.67 19.24 17.31
C ALA A 7 20.97 18.03 16.67
N ALA A 8 21.18 16.80 17.19
CA ALA A 8 20.57 15.60 16.61
C ALA A 8 19.09 15.41 17.03
N MET A 9 18.69 15.85 18.22
CA MET A 9 17.30 15.70 18.71
C MET A 9 16.29 16.65 18.03
N LEU A 10 16.76 17.74 17.42
CA LEU A 10 15.91 18.73 16.75
C LEU A 10 15.53 18.34 15.31
N ILE A 11 16.28 17.43 14.69
CA ILE A 11 15.98 16.94 13.34
C ILE A 11 14.85 15.89 13.39
N ASP A 12 14.83 15.03 14.41
CA ASP A 12 13.77 14.02 14.59
C ASP A 12 12.42 14.64 14.96
N LEU A 13 12.40 15.76 15.69
CA LEU A 13 11.15 16.43 16.05
C LEU A 13 10.46 17.10 14.84
N MET A 14 11.24 17.59 13.88
CA MET A 14 10.71 18.21 12.66
C MET A 14 10.17 17.18 11.65
N ALA A 15 10.70 15.95 11.65
CA ALA A 15 10.16 14.84 10.86
C ALA A 15 8.79 14.36 11.39
N ALA A 16 8.60 14.35 12.71
CA ALA A 16 7.33 13.99 13.34
C ALA A 16 6.21 15.03 13.13
N ILE A 17 6.57 16.32 13.02
CA ILE A 17 5.59 17.41 12.83
C ILE A 17 5.12 17.49 11.36
N ARG A 18 5.95 17.15 10.37
CA ARG A 18 5.51 17.06 8.96
C ARG A 18 4.61 15.86 8.66
N ALA A 19 4.53 14.87 9.55
CA ALA A 19 3.63 13.73 9.40
C ALA A 19 2.15 14.04 9.71
N HIS A 20 1.80 15.22 10.23
CA HIS A 20 0.49 15.47 10.87
C HIS A 20 -0.49 16.37 10.11
N ALA A 21 -0.16 16.82 8.90
CA ALA A 21 -1.16 17.40 8.00
C ALA A 21 -1.51 16.41 6.87
N GLN A 22 -1.63 15.13 7.22
CA GLN A 22 -2.19 14.18 6.29
C GLN A 22 -3.69 14.45 6.22
N THR A 23 -4.14 15.04 5.12
CA THR A 23 -5.56 15.25 4.87
C THR A 23 -6.26 13.90 5.00
N SER A 24 -7.13 13.75 6.00
CA SER A 24 -7.95 12.54 6.14
C SER A 24 -8.69 12.31 4.84
N VAL A 25 -8.64 11.10 4.32
CA VAL A 25 -9.53 10.65 3.25
C VAL A 25 -10.77 10.03 3.88
N THR A 26 -11.85 9.89 3.12
CA THR A 26 -13.06 9.19 3.62
C THR A 26 -12.86 7.67 3.52
N ASN A 27 -13.47 6.89 4.41
CA ASN A 27 -13.48 5.41 4.32
C ASN A 27 -14.42 4.90 3.21
N THR A 28 -14.13 5.25 1.96
CA THR A 28 -14.87 4.82 0.77
C THR A 28 -13.91 4.41 -0.35
N LEU A 29 -14.45 3.84 -1.43
CA LEU A 29 -13.64 3.52 -2.61
C LEU A 29 -13.01 4.78 -3.21
N GLU A 30 -13.74 5.89 -3.24
CA GLU A 30 -13.28 7.19 -3.74
C GLU A 30 -12.16 7.75 -2.86
N GLY A 31 -12.25 7.58 -1.54
CA GLY A 31 -11.18 7.96 -0.62
C GLY A 31 -9.90 7.15 -0.85
N PHE A 32 -10.04 5.83 -1.06
CA PHE A 32 -8.90 4.98 -1.43
C PHE A 32 -8.30 5.38 -2.78
N GLN A 33 -9.15 5.59 -3.79
CA GLN A 33 -8.74 6.03 -5.12
C GLN A 33 -7.95 7.35 -5.04
N SER A 34 -8.46 8.34 -4.30
CA SER A 34 -7.79 9.63 -4.10
C SER A 34 -6.41 9.46 -3.46
N GLN A 35 -6.31 8.67 -2.38
CA GLN A 35 -5.04 8.43 -1.69
C GLN A 35 -4.01 7.73 -2.60
N PHE A 36 -4.44 6.74 -3.39
CA PHE A 36 -3.54 5.99 -4.27
C PHE A 36 -3.19 6.77 -5.55
N HIS A 37 -4.12 7.57 -6.09
CA HIS A 37 -3.89 8.44 -7.24
C HIS A 37 -2.81 9.48 -6.96
N ALA A 38 -2.76 10.03 -5.75
CA ALA A 38 -1.67 10.92 -5.35
C ALA A 38 -0.27 10.28 -5.47
N VAL A 39 -0.16 8.96 -5.31
CA VAL A 39 1.10 8.22 -5.55
C VAL A 39 1.41 8.14 -7.05
N PHE A 40 0.40 7.79 -7.84
CA PHE A 40 0.53 7.64 -9.29
C PHE A 40 0.82 8.98 -9.98
N ASP A 41 0.16 10.06 -9.56
CA ASP A 41 0.41 11.42 -10.03
C ASP A 41 1.87 11.81 -9.80
N ALA A 42 2.42 11.53 -8.61
CA ALA A 42 3.84 11.81 -8.32
C ALA A 42 4.78 11.01 -9.23
N PHE A 43 4.44 9.75 -9.54
CA PHE A 43 5.18 8.94 -10.51
C PHE A 43 5.12 9.55 -11.92
N GLN A 44 3.94 9.94 -12.40
CA GLN A 44 3.76 10.53 -13.74
C GLN A 44 4.54 11.83 -13.92
N HIS A 45 4.73 12.60 -12.84
CA HIS A 45 5.55 13.82 -12.85
C HIS A 45 7.03 13.56 -12.57
N HIS A 46 7.47 12.30 -12.62
CA HIS A 46 8.85 11.87 -12.34
C HIS A 46 9.40 12.35 -10.99
N ASN A 47 8.51 12.53 -10.00
CA ASN A 47 8.87 13.00 -8.67
C ASN A 47 8.97 11.80 -7.70
N GLU A 48 10.09 11.09 -7.76
CA GLU A 48 10.33 9.90 -6.94
C GLU A 48 10.23 10.20 -5.43
N ALA A 49 10.76 11.35 -4.99
CA ALA A 49 10.70 11.74 -3.58
C ALA A 49 9.25 11.90 -3.10
N ALA A 50 8.40 12.60 -3.87
CA ALA A 50 6.99 12.73 -3.55
C ALA A 50 6.24 11.39 -3.63
N MET A 51 6.59 10.52 -4.58
CA MET A 51 6.01 9.17 -4.66
C MET A 51 6.33 8.38 -3.39
N GLN A 52 7.57 8.40 -2.90
CA GLN A 52 7.97 7.71 -1.66
C GLN A 52 7.28 8.30 -0.43
N GLU A 53 7.17 9.63 -0.33
CA GLU A 53 6.43 10.31 0.73
C GLU A 53 4.95 9.87 0.74
N ARG A 54 4.31 9.86 -0.44
CA ARG A 54 2.91 9.44 -0.59
C ARG A 54 2.73 7.95 -0.30
N LEU A 55 3.66 7.08 -0.69
CA LEU A 55 3.63 5.67 -0.29
C LEU A 55 3.74 5.49 1.22
N GLN A 56 4.56 6.31 1.90
CA GLN A 56 4.72 6.24 3.35
C GLN A 56 3.41 6.52 4.10
N THR A 57 2.47 7.26 3.49
CA THR A 57 1.13 7.49 4.06
C THR A 57 0.32 6.21 4.26
N PHE A 58 0.64 5.12 3.55
CA PHE A 58 0.00 3.83 3.71
C PHE A 58 0.58 3.00 4.87
N ALA A 59 1.58 3.47 5.59
CA ALA A 59 2.15 2.74 6.72
C ALA A 59 1.15 2.68 7.89
N ILE A 60 0.99 1.50 8.48
CA ILE A 60 0.30 1.32 9.77
C ILE A 60 1.11 2.07 10.84
N PRO A 61 0.47 2.96 11.62
CA PRO A 61 1.15 3.66 12.71
C PRO A 61 1.72 2.69 13.75
N SER A 62 2.88 3.04 14.34
CA SER A 62 3.57 2.15 15.29
C SER A 62 2.73 1.80 16.53
N HIS A 63 1.94 2.75 17.03
CA HIS A 63 1.06 2.54 18.20
C HIS A 63 -0.02 1.48 17.93
N TRP A 64 -0.48 1.34 16.69
CA TRP A 64 -1.51 0.35 16.35
C TRP A 64 -1.07 -1.08 16.70
N PHE A 65 0.23 -1.40 16.59
CA PHE A 65 0.74 -2.73 16.93
C PHE A 65 0.68 -3.01 18.44
N THR A 66 1.00 -2.02 19.27
CA THR A 66 0.93 -2.16 20.74
C THR A 66 -0.51 -2.19 21.24
N ASP A 67 -1.43 -1.54 20.52
CA ASP A 67 -2.83 -1.47 20.88
C ASP A 67 -3.60 -2.71 20.42
N SER A 68 -3.21 -3.32 19.29
CA SER A 68 -3.93 -4.43 18.67
C SER A 68 -3.43 -5.82 19.11
N PHE A 69 -2.17 -5.94 19.55
CA PHE A 69 -1.55 -7.22 19.88
C PHE A 69 -1.05 -7.26 21.31
N VAL A 70 -1.05 -8.47 21.88
CA VAL A 70 -0.42 -8.69 23.19
C VAL A 70 1.07 -8.29 23.14
N PRO A 71 1.64 -7.73 24.24
CA PRO A 71 2.99 -7.16 24.22
C PRO A 71 4.09 -8.08 23.68
N GLY A 72 3.95 -9.40 23.87
CA GLY A 72 4.90 -10.40 23.38
C GLY A 72 4.95 -10.55 21.85
N GLN A 73 3.88 -10.18 21.13
CA GLN A 73 3.79 -10.34 19.67
C GLN A 73 3.86 -9.01 18.90
N ALA A 74 3.52 -7.89 19.54
CA ALA A 74 3.57 -6.58 18.91
C ALA A 74 4.94 -6.27 18.27
N ALA A 75 6.03 -6.58 18.97
CA ALA A 75 7.40 -6.37 18.47
C ALA A 75 7.73 -7.27 17.26
N GLU A 76 7.27 -8.52 17.27
CA GLU A 76 7.48 -9.44 16.14
C GLU A 76 6.70 -8.99 14.92
N PHE A 77 5.40 -8.68 15.07
CA PHE A 77 4.57 -8.22 13.97
C PHE A 77 5.01 -6.87 13.42
N THR A 78 5.54 -5.97 14.26
CA THR A 78 6.15 -4.72 13.78
C THR A 78 7.31 -5.00 12.83
N ARG A 79 8.19 -5.98 13.14
CA ARG A 79 9.30 -6.37 12.24
C ARG A 79 8.80 -7.02 10.96
N GLN A 80 7.88 -7.98 11.06
CA GLN A 80 7.30 -8.64 9.88
C GLN A 80 6.62 -7.62 8.96
N TYR A 81 5.86 -6.69 9.55
CA TYR A 81 5.20 -5.61 8.85
C TYR A 81 6.20 -4.71 8.12
N ALA A 82 7.29 -4.30 8.77
CA ALA A 82 8.29 -3.44 8.15
C ALA A 82 8.84 -4.03 6.83
N GLY A 83 9.11 -5.34 6.81
CA GLY A 83 9.51 -6.07 5.60
C GLY A 83 8.40 -6.08 4.54
N ALA A 84 7.19 -6.47 4.92
CA ALA A 84 6.04 -6.52 4.00
C ALA A 84 5.71 -5.14 3.40
N PHE A 85 5.83 -4.07 4.18
CA PHE A 85 5.60 -2.70 3.73
C PHE A 85 6.72 -2.19 2.81
N ALA A 86 7.97 -2.51 3.10
CA ALA A 86 9.08 -2.23 2.18
C ALA A 86 8.88 -2.94 0.83
N ASP A 87 8.42 -4.20 0.86
CA ASP A 87 8.08 -4.96 -0.33
C ASP A 87 6.90 -4.35 -1.11
N PHE A 88 5.86 -3.89 -0.41
CA PHE A 88 4.75 -3.14 -1.01
C PHE A 88 5.27 -1.91 -1.78
N LYS A 89 6.08 -1.05 -1.14
CA LYS A 89 6.64 0.13 -1.82
C LYS A 89 7.44 -0.24 -3.06
N ARG A 90 8.29 -1.26 -2.96
CA ARG A 90 9.10 -1.76 -4.08
C ARG A 90 8.22 -2.26 -5.23
N ARG A 91 7.22 -3.11 -4.94
CA ARG A 91 6.29 -3.64 -5.96
C ARG A 91 5.50 -2.53 -6.62
N THR A 92 4.98 -1.57 -5.87
CA THR A 92 4.24 -0.43 -6.44
C THR A 92 5.11 0.37 -7.41
N ALA A 93 6.34 0.72 -7.00
CA ALA A 93 7.28 1.40 -7.89
C ALA A 93 7.63 0.58 -9.14
N SER A 94 7.88 -0.73 -8.98
CA SER A 94 8.15 -1.63 -10.11
C SER A 94 6.96 -1.76 -11.07
N ASN A 95 5.73 -1.82 -10.55
CA ASN A 95 4.53 -1.86 -11.37
C ASN A 95 4.43 -0.59 -12.21
N PHE A 96 4.66 0.59 -11.62
CA PHE A 96 4.62 1.87 -12.35
C PHE A 96 5.72 1.95 -13.42
N ALA A 97 6.96 1.59 -13.08
CA ALA A 97 8.06 1.54 -14.04
C ALA A 97 7.80 0.55 -15.19
N GLY A 98 6.95 -0.46 -14.98
CA GLY A 98 6.57 -1.46 -15.97
C GLY A 98 5.59 -0.97 -17.05
N ILE A 99 4.98 0.20 -16.89
CA ILE A 99 3.91 0.69 -17.78
C ILE A 99 4.35 0.75 -19.25
N ASP A 100 5.52 1.31 -19.55
CA ASP A 100 6.00 1.42 -20.93
C ASP A 100 6.28 0.05 -21.56
N THR A 101 6.74 -0.91 -20.76
CA THR A 101 6.93 -2.29 -21.20
C THR A 101 5.58 -2.95 -21.52
N LEU A 102 4.55 -2.69 -20.71
CA LEU A 102 3.20 -3.19 -20.96
C LEU A 102 2.62 -2.58 -22.24
N LYS A 103 2.73 -1.27 -22.45
CA LYS A 103 2.29 -0.59 -23.69
C LYS A 103 2.94 -1.19 -24.93
N ARG A 104 4.26 -1.39 -24.92
CA ARG A 104 4.99 -2.04 -26.03
C ARG A 104 4.48 -3.45 -26.29
N ARG A 105 4.23 -4.24 -25.23
CA ARG A 105 3.72 -5.61 -25.35
C ARG A 105 2.35 -5.67 -26.02
N VAL A 106 1.47 -4.70 -25.74
CA VAL A 106 0.13 -4.62 -26.34
C VAL A 106 0.07 -3.75 -27.61
N GLN A 107 1.22 -3.33 -28.14
CA GLN A 107 1.34 -2.52 -29.37
C GLN A 107 0.54 -1.21 -29.33
N VAL A 108 0.49 -0.57 -28.16
CA VAL A 108 -0.13 0.75 -27.98
C VAL A 108 0.94 1.82 -28.04
N ASP A 109 0.58 2.99 -28.57
CA ASP A 109 1.47 4.15 -28.64
C ASP A 109 2.02 4.51 -27.25
N ALA A 110 3.33 4.75 -27.18
CA ALA A 110 3.99 5.18 -25.95
C ALA A 110 3.36 6.48 -25.40
N ALA A 111 2.90 7.38 -26.29
CA ALA A 111 2.27 8.64 -25.95
C ALA A 111 0.82 8.49 -25.43
N THR A 112 0.19 7.31 -25.54
CA THR A 112 -1.16 7.10 -25.00
C THR A 112 -1.16 7.27 -23.48
N PRO A 113 -1.97 8.17 -22.91
CA PRO A 113 -2.02 8.35 -21.46
C PRO A 113 -2.50 7.08 -20.75
N VAL A 114 -1.96 6.84 -19.57
CA VAL A 114 -2.40 5.77 -18.67
C VAL A 114 -2.92 6.42 -17.41
N ASN A 115 -4.07 5.96 -16.95
CA ASN A 115 -4.62 6.30 -15.66
C ASN A 115 -4.67 5.05 -14.78
N ILE A 116 -4.82 5.24 -13.47
CA ILE A 116 -5.18 4.16 -12.56
C ILE A 116 -6.67 4.22 -12.23
N ARG A 117 -7.27 3.04 -12.04
CA ARG A 117 -8.61 2.93 -11.48
C ARG A 117 -8.58 1.94 -10.34
N THR A 118 -9.33 2.21 -9.29
CA THR A 118 -9.45 1.28 -8.17
C THR A 118 -10.85 0.69 -8.12
N ARG A 119 -10.97 -0.57 -7.71
CA ARG A 119 -12.25 -1.23 -7.48
C ARG A 119 -12.18 -2.11 -6.24
N ARG A 120 -13.30 -2.23 -5.52
CA ARG A 120 -13.39 -3.19 -4.42
C ARG A 120 -13.25 -4.60 -4.99
N TRP A 121 -12.33 -5.37 -4.42
CA TRP A 121 -12.19 -6.78 -4.74
C TRP A 121 -12.98 -7.61 -3.74
N THR A 122 -14.02 -8.27 -4.22
CA THR A 122 -14.79 -9.24 -3.44
C THR A 122 -14.26 -10.64 -3.75
N PRO A 123 -13.70 -11.39 -2.78
CA PRO A 123 -13.36 -12.78 -3.02
C PRO A 123 -14.62 -13.56 -3.41
N THR A 124 -14.52 -14.41 -4.42
CA THR A 124 -15.59 -15.35 -4.77
C THR A 124 -15.82 -16.39 -3.66
N GLU A 125 -14.83 -16.64 -2.81
CA GLU A 125 -14.92 -17.40 -1.56
C GLU A 125 -13.62 -17.10 -0.79
N SER A 126 -13.69 -16.61 0.46
CA SER A 126 -12.47 -16.40 1.26
C SER A 126 -12.12 -17.70 1.97
N THR A 127 -10.98 -18.29 1.63
CA THR A 127 -10.27 -19.17 2.55
C THR A 127 -10.00 -18.38 3.83
N GLY A 128 -10.31 -18.99 4.98
CA GLY A 128 -10.39 -18.30 6.26
C GLY A 128 -9.12 -17.51 6.58
N THR A 129 -9.29 -16.27 7.06
CA THR A 129 -8.21 -15.49 7.64
C THR A 129 -7.55 -16.34 8.73
N PRO A 130 -6.20 -16.51 8.74
CA PRO A 130 -5.54 -17.23 9.81
C PRO A 130 -5.97 -16.67 11.16
N HIS A 131 -6.58 -17.51 12.00
CA HIS A 131 -7.03 -17.09 13.31
C HIS A 131 -5.81 -16.70 14.16
N LEU A 132 -5.75 -15.43 14.57
CA LEU A 132 -4.73 -14.95 15.49
C LEU A 132 -5.26 -15.07 16.91
N SER A 133 -4.72 -16.01 17.68
CA SER A 133 -5.04 -16.18 19.11
C SER A 133 -4.48 -15.06 20.01
N ALA A 134 -3.89 -14.01 19.44
CA ALA A 134 -3.03 -13.05 20.12
C ALA A 134 -3.46 -11.59 19.97
N LEU A 135 -4.70 -11.38 19.53
CA LEU A 135 -5.28 -10.06 19.42
C LEU A 135 -5.76 -9.58 20.79
N SER A 136 -5.41 -8.34 21.14
CA SER A 136 -5.95 -7.66 22.32
C SER A 136 -7.30 -7.00 22.04
N ALA A 137 -7.59 -6.71 20.75
CA ALA A 137 -8.84 -6.15 20.28
C ALA A 137 -9.21 -6.72 18.89
N PRO A 138 -10.50 -6.70 18.49
CA PRO A 138 -10.89 -7.07 17.13
C PRO A 138 -10.16 -6.22 16.09
N LEU A 139 -9.69 -6.86 15.02
CA LEU A 139 -9.07 -6.15 13.90
C LEU A 139 -10.11 -5.30 13.14
N PRO A 140 -9.72 -4.12 12.63
CA PRO A 140 -10.55 -3.38 11.69
C PRO A 140 -10.93 -4.23 10.47
N PRO A 141 -12.08 -3.97 9.83
CA PRO A 141 -12.48 -4.69 8.62
C PRO A 141 -11.40 -4.61 7.54
N LEU A 142 -11.02 -5.78 7.02
CA LEU A 142 -10.10 -5.88 5.90
C LEU A 142 -10.78 -5.44 4.61
N GLN A 143 -10.17 -4.50 3.90
CA GLN A 143 -10.62 -3.99 2.62
C GLN A 143 -9.63 -4.37 1.53
N LYS A 144 -10.13 -4.98 0.46
CA LYS A 144 -9.31 -5.40 -0.67
C LYS A 144 -9.62 -4.51 -1.85
N PHE A 145 -8.57 -3.98 -2.47
CA PHE A 145 -8.70 -3.14 -3.64
C PHE A 145 -7.87 -3.73 -4.76
N GLU A 146 -8.51 -3.88 -5.92
CA GLU A 146 -7.81 -4.11 -7.17
C GLU A 146 -7.50 -2.76 -7.80
N ILE A 147 -6.25 -2.61 -8.23
CA ILE A 147 -5.71 -1.42 -8.86
C ILE A 147 -5.44 -1.78 -10.32
N ASP A 148 -6.18 -1.16 -11.22
CA ASP A 148 -6.10 -1.35 -12.67
C ASP A 148 -5.23 -0.24 -13.30
N TYR A 149 -4.38 -0.59 -14.28
CA TYR A 149 -3.92 0.38 -15.28
C TYR A 149 -4.92 0.44 -16.42
N MET A 150 -5.44 1.64 -16.68
CA MET A 150 -6.39 1.92 -17.75
C MET A 150 -5.71 2.78 -18.81
N LEU A 151 -5.76 2.36 -20.07
CA LEU A 151 -5.42 3.21 -21.21
C LEU A 151 -6.53 4.24 -21.42
N ASP A 152 -6.18 5.51 -21.53
CA ASP A 152 -7.10 6.56 -21.95
C ASP A 152 -7.14 6.62 -23.49
N ALA A 153 -7.70 5.56 -24.09
CA ALA A 153 -7.87 5.46 -25.54
C ALA A 153 -9.32 5.80 -25.96
N PRO A 154 -9.53 6.49 -27.11
CA PRO A 154 -10.88 6.76 -27.61
C PRO A 154 -11.65 5.46 -27.90
N GLY A 155 -12.84 5.30 -27.30
CA GLY A 155 -13.79 4.22 -27.61
C GLY A 155 -13.97 3.15 -26.54
N GLN A 156 -12.95 2.87 -25.71
CA GLN A 156 -13.09 2.15 -24.43
C GLN A 156 -11.73 2.12 -23.74
N GLY A 157 -11.68 2.48 -22.46
CA GLY A 157 -10.46 2.35 -21.67
C GLY A 157 -10.08 0.89 -21.52
N ALA A 158 -8.97 0.49 -22.13
CA ALA A 158 -8.49 -0.90 -22.08
C ALA A 158 -7.61 -1.10 -20.83
N ARG A 159 -7.90 -2.16 -20.07
CA ARG A 159 -7.09 -2.54 -18.91
C ARG A 159 -5.79 -3.19 -19.36
N LEU A 160 -4.64 -2.61 -19.00
CA LEU A 160 -3.31 -3.19 -19.29
C LEU A 160 -2.95 -4.33 -18.35
N THR A 161 -3.19 -4.11 -17.06
CA THR A 161 -2.91 -5.07 -15.99
C THR A 161 -3.66 -4.66 -14.74
N SER A 162 -3.72 -5.54 -13.76
CA SER A 162 -4.19 -5.22 -12.43
C SER A 162 -3.47 -6.04 -11.37
N TRP A 163 -3.48 -5.54 -10.14
CA TRP A 163 -3.03 -6.27 -8.97
C TRP A 163 -3.91 -5.93 -7.77
N ILE A 164 -3.91 -6.81 -6.77
CA ILE A 164 -4.76 -6.68 -5.59
C ILE A 164 -3.89 -6.51 -4.35
N GLU A 165 -4.21 -5.50 -3.56
CA GLU A 165 -3.58 -5.25 -2.25
C GLU A 165 -4.68 -5.17 -1.18
N SER A 166 -4.31 -5.55 0.05
CA SER A 166 -5.17 -5.54 1.23
C SER A 166 -4.84 -4.35 2.12
N PHE A 167 -5.88 -3.69 2.62
CA PHE A 167 -5.79 -2.49 3.46
C PHE A 167 -6.75 -2.55 4.65
N ILE A 168 -6.41 -1.83 5.69
CA ILE A 168 -7.32 -1.46 6.78
C ILE A 168 -7.50 0.06 6.78
N TYR A 169 -8.61 0.54 7.34
CA TYR A 169 -8.82 1.98 7.49
C TYR A 169 -8.69 2.36 8.96
N ILE A 170 -7.65 3.12 9.29
CA ILE A 170 -7.35 3.61 10.65
C ILE A 170 -6.75 5.01 10.57
N ASP A 171 -7.06 5.84 11.56
CA ASP A 171 -6.56 7.21 11.69
C ASP A 171 -6.73 8.05 10.41
N GLY A 172 -7.94 7.99 9.82
CA GLY A 172 -8.29 8.81 8.67
C GLY A 172 -7.66 8.41 7.34
N ALA A 173 -7.02 7.24 7.24
CA ALA A 173 -6.37 6.80 6.01
C ALA A 173 -6.39 5.28 5.81
N PHE A 174 -6.26 4.87 4.56
CA PHE A 174 -6.03 3.47 4.21
C PHE A 174 -4.58 3.10 4.48
N ARG A 175 -4.37 2.05 5.27
CA ARG A 175 -3.05 1.51 5.62
C ARG A 175 -2.88 0.14 5.00
N PHE A 176 -1.74 -0.07 4.35
CA PHE A 176 -1.37 -1.34 3.78
C PHE A 176 -1.36 -2.41 4.88
N PHE A 177 -2.01 -3.54 4.61
CA PHE A 177 -2.17 -4.63 5.55
C PHE A 177 -1.62 -5.96 5.04
N GLY A 178 -1.44 -6.10 3.73
CA GLY A 178 -0.93 -7.33 3.12
C GLY A 178 -1.22 -7.41 1.64
N GLN A 179 -0.82 -8.51 1.02
CA GLN A 179 -0.93 -8.72 -0.42
C GLN A 179 -2.09 -9.65 -0.76
N GLY A 180 -2.91 -9.28 -1.75
CA GLY A 180 -4.03 -10.09 -2.21
C GLY A 180 -4.99 -10.42 -1.07
N SER A 181 -5.16 -11.71 -0.78
CA SER A 181 -6.02 -12.20 0.30
C SER A 181 -5.33 -12.35 1.66
N ARG A 182 -4.03 -12.05 1.74
CA ARG A 182 -3.18 -12.50 2.84
C ARG A 182 -2.66 -11.32 3.66
N PRO A 183 -2.86 -11.31 5.00
CA PRO A 183 -2.28 -10.28 5.85
C PRO A 183 -0.75 -10.39 5.88
N PHE A 184 -0.07 -9.33 6.32
CA PHE A 184 1.39 -9.24 6.30
C PHE A 184 2.11 -10.32 7.12
N TRP A 185 1.44 -10.92 8.09
CA TRP A 185 1.96 -12.01 8.93
C TRP A 185 1.64 -13.41 8.39
N ALA A 186 0.89 -13.51 7.29
CA ALA A 186 0.67 -14.81 6.67
C ALA A 186 1.99 -15.33 6.05
N PRO A 187 2.26 -16.65 6.11
CA PRO A 187 3.46 -17.23 5.51
C PRO A 187 3.57 -16.85 4.04
N ALA A 188 4.77 -16.65 3.47
CA ALA A 188 4.89 -16.43 2.03
C ALA A 188 4.20 -17.55 1.21
N PRO A 189 3.59 -17.23 0.05
CA PRO A 189 3.02 -18.28 -0.80
C PRO A 189 4.13 -19.24 -1.22
N THR A 190 3.85 -20.54 -1.15
CA THR A 190 4.78 -21.52 -1.71
C THR A 190 4.74 -21.41 -3.24
N PRO A 191 5.84 -21.69 -3.96
CA PRO A 191 5.89 -21.54 -5.42
C PRO A 191 4.75 -22.25 -6.18
N LYS A 192 4.16 -23.31 -5.61
CA LYS A 192 3.05 -24.05 -6.19
C LYS A 192 1.70 -23.33 -6.14
N SER A 193 1.48 -22.39 -5.22
CA SER A 193 0.20 -21.68 -5.09
C SER A 193 0.06 -20.51 -6.07
N LEU A 194 1.16 -20.03 -6.64
CA LEU A 194 1.17 -18.89 -7.59
C LEU A 194 0.57 -19.24 -8.97
N ILE A 195 0.47 -20.53 -9.31
CA ILE A 195 -0.03 -21.01 -10.62
C ILE A 195 -1.57 -20.96 -10.70
N ARG A 196 -2.27 -20.82 -9.57
CA ARG A 196 -3.75 -20.88 -9.52
C ARG A 196 -4.45 -19.52 -9.41
N GLU A 197 -3.73 -18.43 -9.24
CA GLU A 197 -4.31 -17.09 -9.00
C GLU A 197 -4.10 -16.09 -10.16
N GLN A 198 -3.61 -16.56 -11.32
CA GLN A 198 -3.59 -15.80 -12.58
C GLN A 198 -4.69 -16.27 -13.52
#